data_AF-A0A524MRS8-F1
#
_entry.id   AF-A0A524MRS8-F1
#
_cell.length_a   1.000
_cell.length_b   1.000
_cell.length_c   1.000
_cell.angle_alpha   90.00
_cell.angle_beta   90.00
_cell.angle_gamma   90.00
#
_symmetry.space_group_name_H-M   'P 1'
#
loop_
_entity.id
_entity.type
_entity.pdbx_description
1 polymer ?
#
loop_
_entity_poly.entity_id
_entity_poly.type
_entity_poly.pdbx_seq_one_letter_code
_entity_poly.pdbx_strand_id
1 'polypeptide(L)' 'MRLLVEADEVTGIRDSSRLMVDKVTTIPRSKLGERVGQLSDDDTIRLSRALVVFLGLAGT' A
#
# COMPACT_ATOMS: atom_id res chain seq x y z
N MET A 1 1.98 1.60 11.20
CA MET A 1 2.93 2.42 10.39
C MET A 1 2.16 2.93 9.19
N ARG A 2 2.24 4.23 8.88
CA ARG A 2 1.44 4.85 7.82
C ARG A 2 2.36 5.44 6.77
N LEU A 3 2.17 5.04 5.51
CA LEU A 3 2.93 5.56 4.36
C LEU A 3 2.04 6.55 3.60
N LEU A 4 2.53 7.77 3.39
CA LEU A 4 1.84 8.77 2.58
C LEU A 4 1.99 8.40 1.09
N VAL A 5 0.88 8.49 0.36
CA VAL A 5 0.81 8.33 -1.09
C VAL A 5 0.16 9.60 -1.62
N GLU A 6 0.85 10.27 -2.54
CA GLU A 6 0.34 11.49 -3.15
C GLU A 6 -0.71 11.19 -4.22
N ALA A 7 -1.64 12.13 -4.43
CA ALA A 7 -2.56 12.06 -5.55
C ALA A 7 -1.83 12.44 -6.84
N ASP A 8 -1.78 11.50 -7.78
CA ASP A 8 -1.20 11.69 -9.11
C ASP A 8 -1.92 10.82 -10.15
N GLU A 9 -1.51 10.95 -11.42
CA GLU A 9 -2.09 10.18 -12.52
C GLU A 9 -1.84 8.67 -12.41
N VAL A 10 -0.78 8.25 -11.72
CA VAL A 10 -0.38 6.84 -11.60
C VAL A 10 -1.22 6.13 -10.54
N THR A 11 -1.38 6.77 -9.39
CA THR A 11 -2.15 6.30 -8.24
C THR A 11 -3.65 6.38 -8.48
N GLY A 12 -4.10 7.39 -9.24
CA GLY A 12 -5.51 7.60 -9.59
C GLY A 12 -6.40 7.97 -8.39
N ILE A 13 -5.81 8.24 -7.23
CA ILE A 13 -6.54 8.70 -6.04
C ILE A 13 -6.86 10.19 -6.17
N ARG A 14 -8.00 10.60 -5.61
CA ARG A 14 -8.46 12.01 -5.70
C ARG A 14 -7.71 12.94 -4.76
N ASP A 15 -7.29 12.41 -3.61
CA ASP A 15 -6.64 13.16 -2.54
C ASP A 15 -5.49 12.32 -1.95
N SER A 16 -4.40 13.00 -1.56
CA SER A 16 -3.27 12.34 -0.92
C SER A 16 -3.73 11.53 0.29
N SER A 17 -3.33 10.27 0.34
CA SER A 17 -3.90 9.26 1.22
C SER A 17 -2.81 8.49 1.96
N ARG A 18 -3.18 7.75 3.01
CA ARG A 18 -2.22 7.01 3.85
C ARG A 18 -2.47 5.52 3.80
N LEU A 19 -1.50 4.75 3.31
CA LEU A 19 -1.50 3.30 3.42
C LEU A 19 -1.21 2.87 4.85
N MET A 20 -2.10 2.05 5.42
CA MET A 20 -1.95 1.50 6.77
C MET A 20 -1.34 0.10 6.70
N VAL A 21 -0.04 0.00 7.01
CA VAL A 21 0.71 -1.27 6.94
C VAL A 21 0.23 -2.26 8.01
N ASP A 22 -0.35 -1.75 9.10
CA ASP A 22 -0.91 -2.55 10.19
C ASP A 22 -2.31 -3.14 9.89
N LYS A 23 -2.90 -2.84 8.74
CA LYS A 23 -4.27 -3.23 8.37
C LYS A 23 -4.34 -4.13 7.14
N VAL A 24 -3.29 -4.90 6.87
CA VAL A 24 -3.29 -5.86 5.75
C VAL A 24 -4.24 -7.01 6.06
N THR A 25 -5.19 -7.25 5.15
CA THR A 25 -6.16 -8.35 5.26
C THR A 25 -6.37 -8.99 3.89
N THR A 26 -6.64 -10.29 3.89
CA THR A 26 -6.97 -11.04 2.67
C THR A 26 -8.46 -10.91 2.39
N ILE A 27 -8.82 -10.54 1.15
CA ILE A 27 -10.20 -10.48 0.70
C ILE A 27 -10.43 -11.38 -0.52
N PRO A 28 -11.62 -11.97 -0.70
CA PRO A 28 -11.98 -12.68 -1.92
C PRO A 28 -11.90 -11.77 -3.16
N ARG A 29 -11.43 -12.29 -4.29
CA ARG A 29 -11.32 -11.51 -5.55
C ARG A 29 -12.68 -10.95 -6.03
N SER A 30 -13.77 -11.64 -5.73
CA SER A 30 -15.14 -11.18 -6.04
C SER A 30 -15.57 -9.93 -5.27
N LYS A 31 -14.86 -9.56 -4.18
CA LYS A 31 -15.11 -8.33 -3.43
C LYS A 31 -14.28 -7.14 -3.93
N LEU A 32 -13.39 -7.34 -4.90
CA LEU A 32 -12.65 -6.25 -5.53
C LEU A 32 -13.56 -5.47 -6.47
N GLY A 33 -13.59 -4.14 -6.32
CA GLY A 33 -14.27 -3.23 -7.24
C GLY A 33 -13.40 -2.86 -8.44
N GLU A 34 -13.65 -1.68 -9.00
CA GLU A 34 -12.86 -1.13 -10.11
C GLU A 34 -11.43 -0.77 -9.70
N ARG A 35 -10.50 -0.83 -10.66
CA ARG A 35 -9.10 -0.44 -10.45
C ARG A 35 -9.02 1.09 -10.36
N VAL A 36 -8.58 1.60 -9.21
CA VAL A 36 -8.33 3.03 -9.00
C VAL A 36 -7.06 3.50 -9.72
N GLY A 37 -5.99 2.72 -9.63
CA GLY A 37 -4.69 3.04 -10.23
C GLY A 37 -3.63 2.05 -9.74
N GLN A 38 -2.39 2.53 -9.57
CA GLN A 38 -1.27 1.74 -9.09
C GLN A 38 -0.29 2.59 -8.27
N LEU A 39 0.35 1.96 -7.27
CA LEU A 39 1.42 2.62 -6.53
C LEU A 39 2.66 2.76 -7.41
N SER A 40 3.37 3.88 -7.25
CA SER A 40 4.70 4.05 -7.85
C SER A 40 5.65 2.93 -7.43
N ASP A 41 6.71 2.69 -8.20
CA ASP A 41 7.73 1.69 -7.86
C ASP A 41 8.38 2.01 -6.51
N ASP A 42 8.66 3.30 -6.26
CA ASP A 42 9.23 3.78 -5.00
C ASP A 42 8.30 3.50 -3.81
N ASP A 43 7.01 3.77 -3.93
CA ASP A 43 6.04 3.51 -2.86
C ASP A 43 5.81 2.00 -2.66
N THR A 44 5.88 1.22 -3.73
CA THR A 44 5.81 -0.25 -3.67
C THR A 44 7.00 -0.82 -2.90
N ILE A 45 8.21 -0.30 -3.12
CA ILE A 45 9.42 -0.68 -2.37
C ILE A 45 9.29 -0.28 -0.90
N ARG A 46 8.82 0.95 -0.62
CA ARG A 46 8.59 1.44 0.75
C ARG A 46 7.58 0.57 1.49
N LEU A 47 6.47 0.21 0.84
CA LEU A 47 5.46 -0.70 1.39
C LEU A 47 6.05 -2.09 1.69
N SER A 48 6.81 -2.66 0.76
CA SER A 48 7.41 -4.00 0.95
C SER A 48 8.36 -4.03 2.16
N ARG A 49 9.25 -3.03 2.29
CA ARG A 49 10.15 -2.92 3.46
C ARG A 49 9.37 -2.75 4.75
N ALA A 50 8.35 -1.90 4.72
CA ALA A 50 7.46 -1.66 5.83
C ALA A 50 6.75 -2.95 6.30
N LEU A 51 6.31 -3.80 5.38
CA LEU A 51 5.67 -5.08 5.70
C LEU A 51 6.65 -6.04 6.38
N VAL A 52 7.88 -6.14 5.88
CA VAL A 52 8.92 -7.00 6.48
C VAL A 52 9.20 -6.58 7.93
N VAL A 53 9.28 -5.28 8.20
CA VAL A 53 9.45 -4.76 9.56
C VAL A 53 8.22 -5.02 10.43
N PHE A 54 7.02 -4.75 9.92
CA PHE A 54 5.77 -4.92 10.67
C PHE A 54 5.49 -6.38 11.04
N LEU A 55 5.80 -7.30 10.13
CA LEU A 55 5.64 -8.74 10.35
C LEU A 55 6.77 -9.36 11.19
N GLY A 56 7.76 -8.57 11.62
CA GLY A 56 8.89 -9.06 12.41
C GLY A 56 9.86 -9.94 11.62
N LEU A 57 9.83 -9.86 10.28
CA LEU A 57 10.69 -10.61 9.38
C LEU A 57 12.05 -9.93 9.16
N ALA A 58 12.18 -8.67 9.57
CA ALA A 58 13.44 -7.93 9.62
C ALA A 58 14.21 -8.32 10.90
N GLY A 59 14.81 -9.51 10.91
CA GLY A 59 15.59 -9.97 12.07
C GLY A 59 16.14 -11.39 11.93
N THR A 60 17.39 -11.48 11.46
CA THR A 60 18.39 -12.48 11.87
C THR A 60 19.66 -11.74 12.22
#